data_AF-A0A7V3RHL9-F1
#
_entry.id   AF-A0A7V3RHL9-F1
#
_cell.length_a   1.000
_cell.length_b   1.000
_cell.length_c   1.000
_cell.angle_alpha   90.00
_cell.angle_beta   90.00
_cell.angle_gamma   90.00
#
_symmetry.space_group_name_H-M   'P 1'
#
loop_
_entity.id
_entity.type
_entity.pdbx_description
1 polymer ?
#
loop_
_entity_poly.entity_id
_entity_poly.type
_entity_poly.pdbx_seq_one_letter_code
_entity_poly.pdbx_strand_id
1 'polypeptide(L)'
;MWLKEFHYDLPEDLIAQYPLKNRAEARLLVLNRKTGAIMHRRFYEIVEFLFDGDILVLNDTKVFKARLFGKKETGARIEVLVISYDNCNCTALVNPGKRIKEGTKIIFVDDIFAGVKQREKGRYYLEFNKPVADVIEYLGKVP
;
A
#
# COMPACT_ATOMS: atom_id res chain seq x y z
N MET A 1 -5.44 22.77 13.88
CA MET A 1 -6.53 22.45 12.94
C MET A 1 -7.52 21.59 13.69
N TRP A 2 -8.75 22.05 13.86
CA TRP A 2 -9.75 21.36 14.67
C TRP A 2 -10.63 20.50 13.75
N LEU A 3 -10.89 19.24 14.14
CA LEU A 3 -11.71 18.31 13.34
C LEU A 3 -13.08 18.91 12.93
N LYS A 4 -13.64 19.78 13.78
CA LYS A 4 -14.92 20.46 13.56
C LYS A 4 -14.95 21.35 12.31
N GLU A 5 -13.81 21.88 11.88
CA GLU A 5 -13.71 22.74 10.68
C GLU A 5 -14.03 21.98 9.37
N PHE A 6 -14.08 20.64 9.41
CA PHE A 6 -14.40 19.77 8.27
C PHE A 6 -15.77 19.09 8.38
N HIS A 7 -16.58 19.46 9.37
CA HIS A 7 -17.92 18.90 9.52
C HIS A 7 -18.87 19.52 8.48
N TYR A 8 -19.60 18.66 7.78
CA TYR A 8 -20.78 19.02 6.99
C TYR A 8 -21.91 18.02 7.26
N ASP A 9 -23.14 18.41 6.98
CA ASP A 9 -24.29 17.53 7.08
C ASP A 9 -24.32 16.58 5.87
N LEU A 10 -24.19 15.28 6.12
CA LEU A 10 -24.28 14.22 5.11
C LEU A 10 -25.41 13.26 5.46
N PRO A 11 -26.59 13.41 4.84
CA PRO A 11 -27.67 12.44 4.96
C PRO A 11 -27.21 11.03 4.52
N GLU A 12 -27.57 10.00 5.30
CA GLU A 12 -27.14 8.61 5.04
C GLU A 12 -27.65 8.06 3.70
N ASP A 13 -28.82 8.51 3.25
CA ASP A 13 -29.44 8.13 1.98
C ASP A 13 -28.67 8.67 0.76
N LEU A 14 -27.80 9.67 0.94
CA LEU A 14 -26.89 10.16 -0.09
C LEU A 14 -25.56 9.41 -0.14
N ILE A 15 -25.33 8.46 0.77
CA ILE A 15 -24.15 7.59 0.77
C ILE A 15 -24.43 6.37 -0.12
N ALA A 16 -23.78 6.32 -1.28
CA ALA A 16 -23.92 5.21 -2.21
C ALA A 16 -23.46 3.89 -1.56
N GLN A 17 -24.39 2.94 -1.41
CA GLN A 17 -24.12 1.60 -0.87
C GLN A 17 -23.50 0.66 -1.92
N TYR A 18 -23.81 0.91 -3.19
CA TYR A 18 -23.29 0.16 -4.33
C TYR A 18 -22.93 1.13 -5.46
N PRO A 19 -21.90 0.82 -6.26
CA PRO A 19 -21.61 1.61 -7.45
C PRO A 19 -22.74 1.49 -8.49
N LEU A 20 -22.82 2.48 -9.39
CA LEU A 20 -23.68 2.38 -10.57
C LEU A 20 -23.23 1.20 -11.46
N LYS A 21 -24.21 0.57 -12.13
CA LYS A 21 -23.95 -0.50 -13.12
C LYS A 21 -23.00 -0.03 -14.22
N ASN A 22 -23.27 1.15 -14.76
CA ASN A 22 -22.35 1.86 -15.64
C ASN A 22 -21.63 2.94 -14.85
N ARG A 23 -20.34 2.73 -14.55
CA ARG A 23 -19.55 3.67 -13.73
C ARG A 23 -19.36 5.03 -14.42
N ALA A 24 -19.35 5.07 -15.75
CA ALA A 24 -19.15 6.29 -16.52
C ALA A 24 -20.32 7.28 -16.39
N GLU A 25 -21.51 6.80 -15.99
CA GLU A 25 -22.71 7.63 -15.77
C GLU A 25 -22.74 8.33 -14.39
N ALA A 26 -21.74 8.06 -13.54
CA ALA A 26 -21.61 8.73 -12.25
C ALA A 26 -21.56 10.26 -12.42
N ARG A 27 -22.08 10.98 -11.42
CA ARG A 27 -22.01 12.44 -11.39
C ARG A 27 -20.56 12.88 -11.17
N LEU A 28 -20.14 13.91 -11.90
CA LEU A 28 -18.86 14.59 -11.76
C LEU A 28 -19.11 16.03 -11.33
N LEU A 29 -18.56 16.43 -10.17
CA LEU A 29 -18.54 17.82 -9.74
C LEU A 29 -17.22 18.44 -10.18
N VAL A 30 -17.29 19.46 -11.03
CA VAL A 30 -16.12 20.20 -11.50
C VAL A 30 -16.05 21.52 -10.74
N LEU A 31 -14.95 21.73 -10.03
CA LEU A 31 -14.67 22.96 -9.28
C LEU A 31 -13.51 23.70 -9.93
N ASN A 32 -13.76 24.91 -10.42
CA ASN A 32 -12.69 25.81 -10.82
C ASN A 32 -12.06 26.44 -9.57
N ARG A 33 -10.86 25.99 -9.20
CA ARG A 33 -10.15 26.46 -7.99
C ARG A 33 -9.86 27.97 -7.99
N LYS A 34 -9.72 28.61 -9.15
CA LYS A 34 -9.39 30.05 -9.23
C LYS A 34 -10.61 30.93 -9.04
N THR A 35 -11.75 30.54 -9.62
CA THR A 35 -12.97 31.35 -9.62
C THR A 35 -14.01 30.90 -8.60
N GLY A 36 -13.87 29.68 -8.06
CA GLY A 36 -14.89 29.05 -7.22
C GLY A 36 -16.11 28.54 -7.99
N ALA A 37 -16.12 28.64 -9.32
CA ALA A 37 -17.26 28.18 -10.12
C ALA A 37 -17.44 26.67 -10.02
N ILE A 38 -18.69 26.23 -9.82
CA ILE A 38 -19.08 24.82 -9.71
C ILE A 38 -19.91 24.44 -10.93
N MET A 39 -19.60 23.29 -11.52
CA MET A 39 -20.34 22.71 -12.63
C MET A 39 -20.67 21.26 -12.31
N HIS A 40 -21.85 20.81 -12.74
CA HIS A 40 -22.25 19.41 -12.64
C HIS A 40 -22.22 18.78 -14.03
N ARG A 41 -21.56 17.62 -14.12
CA ARG A 41 -21.32 16.83 -15.33
C ARG A 41 -21.52 15.34 -15.03
N ARG A 42 -21.34 14.51 -16.05
CA ARG A 42 -21.21 13.06 -15.98
C ARG A 42 -19.74 12.68 -16.13
N PHE A 43 -19.34 11.56 -15.52
CA PHE A 43 -17.93 11.18 -15.46
C PHE A 43 -17.32 10.93 -16.85
N TYR A 44 -18.09 10.41 -17.82
CA TYR A 44 -17.59 10.27 -19.20
C TYR A 44 -17.21 11.60 -19.87
N GLU A 45 -17.73 12.74 -19.40
CA GLU A 45 -17.40 14.09 -19.90
C GLU A 45 -16.04 14.59 -19.36
N ILE A 46 -15.34 13.80 -18.52
CA ILE A 46 -14.01 14.17 -18.00
C ILE A 46 -13.00 14.47 -19.10
N VAL A 47 -13.15 13.85 -20.27
CA VAL A 47 -12.28 14.05 -21.43
C VAL A 47 -12.34 15.49 -21.97
N GLU A 48 -13.40 16.25 -21.68
CA GLU A 48 -13.51 17.67 -22.05
C GLU A 48 -12.60 18.57 -21.19
N PHE A 49 -12.06 18.05 -20.09
CA PHE A 49 -11.23 18.78 -19.13
C PHE A 49 -9.77 18.36 -19.14
N LEU A 50 -9.37 17.48 -20.06
CA LEU A 50 -8.00 17.02 -20.26
C LEU A 50 -7.49 17.57 -21.58
N PHE A 51 -6.33 18.19 -21.56
CA PHE A 51 -5.72 18.82 -22.73
C PHE A 51 -4.44 18.10 -23.14
N ASP A 52 -3.99 18.37 -24.36
CA ASP A 52 -2.73 17.83 -24.85
C ASP A 52 -1.57 18.26 -23.93
N GLY A 53 -0.72 17.30 -23.56
CA GLY A 53 0.34 17.47 -22.58
C GLY A 53 -0.02 17.18 -21.11
N ASP A 54 -1.31 16.96 -20.77
CA ASP A 54 -1.70 16.55 -19.43
C ASP A 54 -1.29 15.09 -19.13
N ILE A 55 -0.97 14.80 -17.87
CA ILE A 55 -0.62 13.46 -17.40
C ILE A 55 -1.66 12.97 -16.38
N LEU A 56 -2.35 11.89 -16.73
CA LEU A 56 -3.24 11.19 -15.81
C LEU A 56 -2.47 10.10 -15.06
N VAL A 57 -2.22 10.32 -13.77
CA VAL A 57 -1.57 9.34 -12.90
C VAL A 57 -2.64 8.43 -12.30
N LEU A 58 -2.67 7.17 -12.74
CA LEU A 58 -3.58 6.16 -12.21
C LEU A 58 -2.88 5.34 -11.11
N ASN A 59 -3.61 5.07 -10.02
CA ASN A 59 -3.15 4.17 -8.98
C ASN A 59 -3.61 2.73 -9.30
N ASP A 60 -2.70 1.92 -9.85
CA ASP A 60 -2.93 0.48 -10.06
C ASP A 60 -2.44 -0.31 -8.82
N THR A 61 -3.37 -0.72 -7.96
CA THR A 61 -3.04 -1.45 -6.72
C THR A 61 -2.93 -2.95 -6.98
N LYS A 62 -1.70 -3.47 -7.03
CA LYS A 62 -1.45 -4.92 -7.06
C LYS A 62 -1.28 -5.46 -5.64
N VAL A 63 -2.17 -6.37 -5.23
CA VAL A 63 -2.08 -7.05 -3.94
C VAL A 63 -1.05 -8.17 -4.05
N PHE A 64 0.18 -7.90 -3.63
CA PHE A 64 1.21 -8.91 -3.51
C PHE A 64 1.18 -9.55 -2.12
N LYS A 65 1.35 -10.87 -2.02
CA LYS A 65 1.35 -11.64 -0.76
C LYS A 65 2.62 -11.36 0.06
N ALA A 66 2.82 -10.11 0.45
CA ALA A 66 4.09 -9.62 0.94
C ALA A 66 4.31 -9.83 2.44
N ARG A 67 3.30 -10.32 3.19
CA ARG A 67 3.38 -10.44 4.65
C ARG A 67 3.89 -11.82 5.05
N LEU A 68 5.07 -11.84 5.68
CA LEU A 68 5.74 -13.02 6.21
C LEU A 68 5.80 -12.93 7.75
N PHE A 69 5.59 -14.05 8.42
CA PHE A 69 5.67 -14.15 9.88
C PHE A 69 6.81 -15.07 10.29
N GLY A 70 7.75 -14.52 11.06
CA GLY A 70 8.89 -15.26 11.59
C GLY A 70 9.09 -14.99 13.08
N LYS A 71 10.22 -15.46 13.60
CA LYS A 71 10.65 -15.26 14.97
C LYS A 71 12.15 -14.97 15.01
N LYS A 72 12.60 -14.24 16.03
CA LYS A 72 14.02 -14.22 16.40
C LYS A 72 14.43 -15.55 17.03
N GLU A 73 15.73 -15.79 17.13
CA GLU A 73 16.31 -16.87 17.94
C GLU A 73 15.80 -16.82 19.40
N THR A 74 15.53 -15.61 19.93
CA THR A 74 14.95 -15.42 21.26
C THR A 74 13.46 -15.78 21.36
N GLY A 75 12.82 -16.22 20.29
CA GLY A 75 11.39 -16.58 20.23
C GLY A 75 10.43 -15.41 20.00
N ALA A 76 10.92 -14.17 19.98
CA ALA A 76 10.09 -12.99 19.73
C ALA A 76 9.50 -13.01 18.30
N ARG A 77 8.17 -12.89 18.19
CA ARG A 77 7.45 -12.86 16.90
C ARG A 77 7.79 -11.61 16.11
N ILE A 78 8.06 -11.78 14.81
CA ILE A 78 8.39 -10.73 13.86
C ILE A 78 7.48 -10.87 12.64
N GLU A 79 6.86 -9.77 12.25
CA GLU A 79 6.17 -9.59 10.98
C GLU A 79 7.09 -8.83 10.02
N VAL A 80 7.20 -9.33 8.79
CA VAL A 80 7.96 -8.74 7.70
C VAL A 80 7.00 -8.47 6.54
N LEU A 81 6.87 -7.21 6.13
CA LEU A 81 6.12 -6.80 4.95
C LEU A 81 7.10 -6.43 3.84
N VAL A 82 7.22 -7.28 2.83
CA VAL A 82 8.12 -7.08 1.68
C VAL A 82 7.60 -5.93 0.80
N ILE A 83 8.42 -4.91 0.58
CA ILE A 83 8.10 -3.76 -0.30
C ILE A 83 8.57 -4.04 -1.72
N SER A 84 9.79 -4.55 -1.85
CA SER A 84 10.42 -4.91 -3.13
C SER A 84 11.49 -5.98 -2.89
N TYR A 85 11.81 -6.77 -3.91
CA TYR A 85 12.83 -7.80 -3.82
C TYR A 85 13.54 -8.01 -5.16
N ASP A 86 14.75 -8.54 -5.06
CA ASP A 86 15.56 -9.01 -6.17
C ASP A 86 16.31 -10.28 -5.73
N ASN A 87 16.00 -11.39 -6.39
CA ASN A 87 16.52 -12.71 -6.04
C ASN A 87 16.34 -13.03 -4.54
N CYS A 88 17.44 -13.15 -3.77
CA CYS A 88 17.42 -13.42 -2.33
C CYS A 88 17.34 -12.15 -1.46
N ASN A 89 17.41 -10.96 -2.03
CA ASN A 89 17.43 -9.70 -1.30
C ASN A 89 16.07 -9.02 -1.31
N CYS A 90 15.68 -8.38 -0.21
CA CYS A 90 14.47 -7.57 -0.20
C CYS A 90 14.58 -6.32 0.65
N THR A 91 13.77 -5.32 0.30
CA THR A 91 13.45 -4.18 1.17
C THR A 91 12.11 -4.46 1.85
N ALA A 92 12.04 -4.31 3.17
CA ALA A 92 10.85 -4.64 3.93
C ALA A 92 10.58 -3.65 5.08
N LEU A 93 9.33 -3.61 5.53
CA LEU A 93 8.96 -3.09 6.85
C LEU A 93 8.92 -4.24 7.84
N VAL A 94 9.42 -4.02 9.05
CA VAL A 94 9.49 -5.06 10.07
C VAL A 94 8.85 -4.59 11.38
N ASN A 95 8.00 -5.44 11.95
CA ASN A 95 7.24 -5.18 13.18
C ASN A 95 7.36 -6.37 14.14
N PRO A 96 7.82 -6.20 15.40
CA PRO A 96 8.36 -4.99 16.01
C PRO A 96 9.78 -4.67 15.53
N GLY A 97 9.94 -3.58 14.78
CA GLY A 97 11.23 -3.21 14.18
C GLY A 97 12.22 -2.55 15.15
N LYS A 98 11.76 -1.76 16.14
CA LYS A 98 12.63 -0.90 16.96
C LYS A 98 13.85 -1.61 17.57
N ARG A 99 13.72 -2.90 17.93
CA ARG A 99 14.77 -3.70 18.58
C ARG A 99 15.48 -4.68 17.63
N ILE A 100 15.36 -4.52 16.32
CA ILE A 100 16.04 -5.34 15.33
C ILE A 100 17.28 -4.60 14.87
N LYS A 101 18.44 -5.22 15.09
CA LYS A 101 19.77 -4.72 14.70
C LYS A 101 20.25 -5.44 13.46
N GLU A 102 21.20 -4.83 12.75
CA GLU A 102 21.99 -5.51 11.71
C GLU A 102 22.62 -6.80 12.27
N GLY A 103 22.69 -7.83 11.44
CA GLY A 103 23.10 -9.18 11.82
C GLY A 103 22.01 -10.02 12.51
N THR A 104 20.84 -9.46 12.84
CA THR A 104 19.74 -10.26 13.41
C THR A 104 19.26 -11.29 12.39
N LYS A 105 19.20 -12.56 12.79
CA LYS A 105 18.56 -13.64 12.03
C LYS A 105 17.08 -13.73 12.37
N ILE A 106 16.24 -13.65 11.35
CA ILE A 106 14.79 -13.87 11.43
C ILE A 106 14.52 -15.26 10.84
N ILE A 107 13.98 -16.15 11.67
CA ILE A 107 13.68 -17.54 11.32
C ILE A 107 12.19 -17.62 10.98
N PHE A 108 11.88 -18.16 9.81
CA PHE A 108 10.51 -18.41 9.37
C PHE A 108 10.16 -19.89 9.61
N VAL A 109 9.44 -20.53 8.69
CA VAL A 109 9.07 -21.95 8.76
C VAL A 109 10.16 -22.78 8.09
N ASP A 110 10.30 -24.04 8.53
CA ASP A 110 11.28 -25.00 8.02
C ASP A 110 12.74 -24.49 8.15
N ASP A 111 13.48 -24.51 7.06
CA ASP A 111 14.86 -24.04 6.93
C ASP A 111 14.95 -22.59 6.41
N ILE A 112 13.84 -21.86 6.31
CA ILE A 112 13.79 -20.52 5.73
C ILE A 112 14.14 -19.47 6.77
N PHE A 113 15.14 -18.63 6.46
CA PHE A 113 15.54 -17.51 7.31
C PHE A 113 16.03 -16.32 6.50
N ALA A 114 16.00 -15.15 7.12
CA ALA A 114 16.59 -13.94 6.56
C ALA A 114 17.52 -13.24 7.57
N GLY A 115 18.65 -12.76 7.09
CA GLY A 115 19.56 -11.91 7.85
C GLY A 115 19.28 -10.44 7.59
N VAL A 116 19.26 -9.62 8.65
CA VAL A 116 19.16 -8.16 8.52
C VAL A 116 20.52 -7.60 8.12
N LYS A 117 20.65 -7.12 6.89
CA LYS A 117 21.89 -6.51 6.38
C LYS A 117 22.04 -5.07 6.82
N GLN A 118 20.98 -4.30 6.66
CA GLN A 118 21.01 -2.88 6.91
C GLN A 118 19.64 -2.38 7.35
N ARG A 119 19.63 -1.29 8.14
CA ARG A 119 18.42 -0.52 8.45
C ARG A 119 18.58 0.95 8.06
N GLU A 120 17.67 1.45 7.24
CA GLU A 120 17.71 2.83 6.76
C GLU A 120 16.30 3.44 6.76
N LYS A 121 16.11 4.61 7.39
CA LYS A 121 14.85 5.39 7.39
C LYS A 121 13.57 4.55 7.67
N GLY A 122 13.69 3.55 8.55
CA GLY A 122 12.56 2.67 8.92
C GLY A 122 12.36 1.45 8.01
N ARG A 123 13.13 1.31 6.94
CA ARG A 123 13.19 0.12 6.07
C ARG A 123 14.31 -0.82 6.50
N TYR A 124 14.10 -2.11 6.25
CA TYR A 124 15.07 -3.17 6.49
C TYR A 124 15.47 -3.80 5.17
N TYR A 125 16.77 -3.93 4.96
CA TYR A 125 17.33 -4.70 3.87
C TYR A 125 17.64 -6.09 4.40
N LEU A 126 16.94 -7.09 3.88
CA LEU A 126 17.02 -8.48 4.31
C LEU A 126 17.64 -9.31 3.20
N GLU A 127 18.48 -10.27 3.56
CA GLU A 127 18.95 -11.33 2.67
C GLU A 127 18.38 -12.66 3.16
N PHE A 128 17.56 -13.29 2.33
CA PHE A 128 17.01 -14.62 2.55
C PHE A 128 18.01 -15.70 2.12
N ASN A 129 17.90 -16.88 2.72
CA ASN A 129 18.66 -18.05 2.28
C ASN A 129 18.07 -18.73 1.02
N LYS A 130 16.91 -18.28 0.55
CA LYS A 130 16.20 -18.75 -0.66
C LYS A 130 15.69 -17.56 -1.46
N PRO A 131 15.37 -17.71 -2.76
CA PRO A 131 14.74 -16.66 -3.55
C PRO A 131 13.48 -16.13 -2.88
N VAL A 132 13.36 -14.81 -2.79
CA VAL A 132 12.27 -14.13 -2.07
C VAL A 132 10.92 -14.44 -2.73
N ALA A 133 10.90 -14.60 -4.05
CA ALA A 133 9.72 -15.02 -4.81
C ALA A 133 9.13 -16.34 -4.26
N ASP A 134 9.96 -17.39 -4.15
CA ASP A 134 9.56 -18.70 -3.67
C ASP A 134 9.07 -18.64 -2.21
N VAL A 135 9.75 -17.83 -1.37
CA VAL A 135 9.36 -17.63 0.03
C VAL A 135 7.98 -16.99 0.14
N ILE A 136 7.69 -15.99 -0.69
CA ILE A 136 6.40 -15.31 -0.73
C ILE A 136 5.31 -16.22 -1.30
N GLU A 137 5.60 -17.01 -2.32
CA GLU A 137 4.65 -17.97 -2.86
C GLU A 137 4.24 -19.01 -1.81
N TYR A 138 5.21 -19.49 -1.04
CA TYR A 138 5.00 -20.51 -0.01
C TYR A 138 4.38 -19.97 1.29
N LEU A 139 4.90 -18.86 1.83
CA LEU A 139 4.54 -18.34 3.16
C LEU A 139 3.72 -17.05 3.13
N GLY A 140 3.69 -16.37 1.99
CA GLY A 140 3.12 -15.03 1.85
C GLY A 140 1.64 -15.02 2.17
N LYS A 141 1.25 -14.11 3.06
CA LYS A 141 -0.15 -13.77 3.29
C LYS A 141 -0.48 -12.42 2.66
N VAL A 142 -1.71 -12.28 2.20
CA VAL A 142 -2.25 -11.00 1.76
C VAL A 142 -2.28 -10.05 2.97
N PRO A 143 -1.80 -8.79 2.82
CA PRO A 143 -1.85 -7.79 3.89
C PRO A 143 -3.26 -7.47 4.40
#